data_AF-A0A7X8ZW69-F1
#
_entry.id   AF-A0A7X8ZW69-F1
#
_cell.length_a   1.000
_cell.length_b   1.000
_cell.length_c   1.000
_cell.angle_alpha   90.00
_cell.angle_beta   90.00
_cell.angle_gamma   90.00
#
_symmetry.space_group_name_H-M   'P 1'
#
loop_
_entity.id
_entity.type
_entity.pdbx_description
1 polymer ?
#
loop_
_entity_poly.entity_id
_entity_poly.type
_entity_poly.pdbx_seq_one_letter_code
_entity_poly.pdbx_strand_id
1 'polypeptide(L)'
;FSVPIYVINTIFGAIMYVGLAIVLLFIKQQTIIDIMSSMNIGASGAELAFILAAGCIIITTVCTTSSAISLEGKHLWILKAHPVKVRDVFLSKILVNMTLTTIPILLVAPVLGIKYGLANIWMFVLIPFLASLVIAILGLYFNLLFPKLEWESEMQPVKQGLSVMVSLFFGFAFVILPFVLYFAFLVNRINYLWFALMLLGYFAVWVAGSYFLLLKNGKTQFERL
;
A
#
# COMPACT_ATOMS: atom_id res chain seq x y z
N PHE A 1 20.90 -6.36 -3.32
CA PHE A 1 20.22 -5.07 -3.58
C PHE A 1 21.17 -3.95 -3.19
N SER A 2 21.87 -3.37 -4.15
CA SER A 2 22.95 -2.39 -3.92
C SER A 2 22.57 -0.99 -4.40
N VAL A 3 21.27 -0.65 -4.33
CA VAL A 3 20.67 0.59 -4.84
C VAL A 3 20.13 1.40 -3.65
N PRO A 4 20.94 2.23 -2.97
CA PRO A 4 20.55 2.92 -1.74
C PRO A 4 19.30 3.79 -1.92
N ILE A 5 19.15 4.43 -3.08
CA ILE A 5 18.02 5.31 -3.35
C ILE A 5 16.68 4.55 -3.37
N TYR A 6 16.69 3.29 -3.82
CA TYR A 6 15.52 2.44 -3.81
C TYR A 6 15.13 2.02 -2.39
N VAL A 7 16.11 1.67 -1.56
CA VAL A 7 15.87 1.35 -0.14
C VAL A 7 15.30 2.55 0.59
N ILE A 8 15.90 3.74 0.41
CA ILE A 8 15.43 4.97 1.07
C ILE A 8 14.01 5.33 0.61
N ASN A 9 13.71 5.23 -0.69
CA ASN A 9 12.38 5.56 -1.23
C ASN A 9 11.28 4.65 -0.67
N THR A 10 11.60 3.38 -0.41
CA THR A 10 10.63 2.37 0.02
C THR A 10 10.51 2.29 1.54
N ILE A 11 11.62 2.39 2.28
CA ILE A 11 11.62 2.30 3.75
C ILE A 11 11.01 3.54 4.43
N PHE A 12 11.04 4.70 3.77
CA PHE A 12 10.55 5.94 4.38
C PHE A 12 9.07 5.83 4.78
N GLY A 13 8.22 5.26 3.93
CA GLY A 13 6.82 5.00 4.26
C GLY A 13 6.65 4.05 5.45
N ALA A 14 7.49 3.01 5.56
CA ALA A 14 7.46 2.08 6.69
C ALA A 14 7.84 2.78 8.01
N ILE A 15 8.85 3.65 7.98
CA ILE A 15 9.26 4.46 9.12
C ILE A 15 8.15 5.44 9.51
N MET A 16 7.54 6.12 8.53
CA MET A 16 6.40 7.01 8.78
C MET A 16 5.20 6.27 9.38
N TYR A 17 4.94 5.03 8.98
CA TYR A 17 3.83 4.24 9.50
C TYR A 17 4.04 3.88 10.98
N VAL A 18 5.26 3.49 11.36
CA VAL A 18 5.64 3.31 12.77
C VAL A 18 5.58 4.64 13.53
N GLY A 19 6.07 5.72 12.93
CA GLY A 19 6.03 7.07 13.49
C GLY A 19 4.60 7.55 13.77
N LEU A 20 3.65 7.26 12.87
CA LEU A 20 2.23 7.55 13.06
C LEU A 20 1.71 6.89 14.35
N ALA A 21 2.01 5.62 14.58
CA ALA A 21 1.58 4.92 15.79
C ALA A 21 2.17 5.54 17.06
N ILE A 22 3.47 5.88 17.02
CA ILE A 22 4.16 6.53 18.14
C ILE A 22 3.52 7.89 18.45
N VAL A 23 3.31 8.74 17.44
CA VAL A 23 2.67 10.04 17.63
C VAL A 23 1.25 9.87 18.18
N LEU A 24 0.49 8.92 17.64
CA LEU A 24 -0.85 8.62 18.11
C LEU A 24 -0.86 8.13 19.55
N LEU A 25 0.21 7.56 20.12
CA LEU A 25 0.26 7.24 21.56
C LEU A 25 0.23 8.49 22.44
N PHE A 26 0.93 9.55 22.04
CA PHE A 26 1.02 10.79 22.82
C PHE A 26 -0.19 11.71 22.65
N ILE A 27 -0.91 11.62 21.53
CA ILE A 27 -2.14 12.39 21.30
C ILE A 27 -3.29 11.79 22.11
N LYS A 28 -4.01 12.58 22.90
CA LYS A 28 -5.21 12.09 23.61
C LYS A 28 -6.28 11.71 22.58
N GLN A 29 -6.95 10.57 22.76
CA GLN A 29 -8.03 10.14 21.86
C GLN A 29 -9.12 11.22 21.72
N GLN A 30 -9.45 11.90 22.81
CA GLN A 30 -10.40 13.00 22.81
C GLN A 30 -10.03 14.11 21.83
N THR A 31 -8.74 14.43 21.66
CA THR A 31 -8.29 15.46 20.71
C THR A 31 -8.67 15.10 19.27
N ILE A 32 -8.60 13.82 18.89
CA ILE A 32 -9.01 13.38 17.56
C ILE A 32 -10.53 13.47 17.42
N ILE A 33 -11.26 13.05 18.45
CA ILE A 33 -12.73 13.15 18.49
C ILE A 33 -13.19 14.62 18.37
N ASP A 34 -12.51 15.55 19.04
CA ASP A 34 -12.83 16.98 19.01
C ASP A 34 -12.56 17.59 17.62
N ILE A 35 -11.48 17.18 16.95
CA ILE A 35 -11.22 17.58 15.56
C ILE A 35 -12.35 17.09 14.66
N MET A 36 -12.79 15.84 14.82
CA MET A 36 -13.86 15.26 14.00
C MET A 36 -15.22 15.91 14.28
N SER A 37 -15.54 16.21 15.54
CA SER A 37 -16.77 16.89 15.91
C SER A 37 -16.81 18.31 15.34
N SER A 38 -15.67 19.01 15.25
CA SER A 38 -15.57 20.32 14.58
C SER A 38 -15.88 20.24 13.08
N MET A 39 -15.74 19.07 12.47
CA MET A 39 -16.12 18.79 11.08
C MET A 39 -17.55 18.24 10.94
N ASN A 40 -18.38 18.34 11.99
CA ASN A 40 -19.72 17.75 12.08
C ASN A 40 -19.74 16.21 11.94
N ILE A 41 -18.66 15.53 12.31
CA ILE A 41 -18.58 14.06 12.35
C ILE A 41 -18.68 13.60 13.81
N GLY A 42 -19.88 13.16 14.22
CA GLY A 42 -20.17 12.77 15.60
C GLY A 42 -20.35 11.26 15.82
N ALA A 43 -20.11 10.43 14.81
CA ALA A 43 -20.32 8.99 14.93
C ALA A 43 -19.24 8.31 15.78
N SER A 44 -19.66 7.42 16.68
CA SER A 44 -18.75 6.64 17.52
C SER A 44 -17.78 5.80 16.69
N GLY A 45 -16.48 5.86 17.01
CA GLY A 45 -15.42 5.09 16.35
C GLY A 45 -15.00 5.63 14.98
N ALA A 46 -15.50 6.80 14.56
CA ALA A 46 -15.10 7.44 13.32
C ALA A 46 -13.58 7.76 13.29
N GLU A 47 -12.96 7.98 14.46
CA GLU A 47 -11.52 8.17 14.60
C GLU A 47 -10.71 6.95 14.14
N LEU A 48 -11.26 5.74 14.28
CA LEU A 48 -10.60 4.50 13.83
C LEU A 48 -10.56 4.45 12.31
N ALA A 49 -11.65 4.85 11.64
CA ALA A 49 -11.68 4.97 10.19
C ALA A 49 -10.68 6.02 9.70
N PHE A 50 -10.54 7.15 10.41
CA PHE A 50 -9.56 8.18 10.06
C PHE A 50 -8.11 7.68 10.20
N ILE A 51 -7.79 7.00 11.31
CA ILE A 51 -6.47 6.40 11.55
C ILE A 51 -6.16 5.33 10.50
N LEU A 52 -7.14 4.49 10.15
CA LEU A 52 -7.00 3.50 9.08
C LEU A 52 -6.71 4.16 7.72
N ALA A 53 -7.39 5.27 7.40
CA ALA A 53 -7.14 6.01 6.17
C ALA A 53 -5.70 6.52 6.10
N ALA A 54 -5.25 7.22 7.15
CA ALA A 54 -3.89 7.75 7.24
C ALA A 54 -2.86 6.62 7.15
N GLY A 55 -3.08 5.53 7.89
CA GLY A 55 -2.21 4.36 7.87
C GLY A 55 -2.11 3.70 6.50
N CYS A 56 -3.25 3.51 5.82
CA CYS A 56 -3.27 2.90 4.49
C CYS A 56 -2.63 3.81 3.43
N ILE A 57 -2.83 5.12 3.50
CA ILE A 57 -2.15 6.07 2.60
C ILE A 57 -0.64 5.91 2.76
N ILE A 58 -0.13 5.94 4.00
CA ILE A 58 1.30 5.82 4.26
C ILE A 58 1.83 4.45 3.79
N ILE A 59 1.16 3.34 4.10
CA ILE A 59 1.67 2.02 3.74
C ILE A 59 1.74 1.83 2.22
N THR A 60 0.82 2.42 1.46
CA THR A 60 0.84 2.34 -0.01
C THR A 60 2.04 3.06 -0.64
N THR A 61 2.66 4.02 0.07
CA THR A 61 3.86 4.71 -0.43
C THR A 61 5.13 3.85 -0.42
N VAL A 62 5.15 2.73 0.34
CA VAL A 62 6.30 1.82 0.42
C VAL A 62 6.57 1.10 -0.91
N CYS A 63 5.56 1.01 -1.78
CA CYS A 63 5.54 0.24 -3.04
C CYS A 63 6.92 0.05 -3.71
N THR A 64 7.49 -1.15 -3.54
CA THR A 64 8.80 -1.51 -4.10
C THR A 64 8.69 -1.98 -5.54
N THR A 65 7.56 -2.59 -5.89
CA THR A 65 7.33 -3.22 -7.19
C THR A 65 7.19 -2.24 -8.35
N SER A 66 6.86 -0.97 -8.07
CA SER A 66 6.65 0.07 -9.10
C SER A 66 7.91 0.44 -9.88
N SER A 67 9.09 0.07 -9.39
CA SER A 67 10.37 0.24 -10.09
C SER A 67 11.19 -1.05 -10.20
N ALA A 68 10.68 -2.18 -9.69
CA ALA A 68 11.45 -3.41 -9.54
C ALA A 68 11.83 -4.11 -10.86
N ILE A 69 11.08 -3.92 -11.95
CA ILE A 69 11.44 -4.38 -13.31
C ILE A 69 12.34 -3.36 -13.99
N SER A 70 12.03 -2.06 -13.87
CA SER A 70 12.88 -0.99 -14.41
C SER A 70 14.31 -1.04 -13.88
N LEU A 71 14.47 -1.37 -12.60
CA LEU A 71 15.78 -1.50 -11.94
C LEU A 71 16.64 -2.66 -12.48
N GLU A 72 16.06 -3.67 -13.12
CA GLU A 72 16.85 -4.70 -13.81
C GLU A 72 17.58 -4.10 -15.03
N GLY A 73 16.97 -3.10 -15.65
CA GLY A 73 17.55 -2.34 -16.75
C GLY A 73 18.08 -3.22 -17.88
N LYS A 74 19.31 -2.94 -18.32
CA LYS A 74 20.02 -3.71 -19.36
C LYS A 74 20.32 -5.16 -18.97
N HIS A 75 20.15 -5.56 -17.71
CA HIS A 75 20.42 -6.92 -17.22
C HIS A 75 19.17 -7.79 -17.14
N LEU A 76 17.99 -7.29 -17.56
CA LEU A 76 16.74 -8.05 -17.56
C LEU A 76 16.85 -9.38 -18.32
N TRP A 77 17.69 -9.45 -19.35
CA TRP A 77 17.92 -10.68 -20.11
C TRP A 77 18.47 -11.83 -19.25
N ILE A 78 19.22 -11.55 -18.18
CA ILE A 78 19.75 -12.59 -17.27
C ILE A 78 18.57 -13.30 -16.58
N LEU A 79 17.60 -12.51 -16.12
CA LEU A 79 16.38 -13.02 -15.49
C LEU A 79 15.53 -13.83 -16.48
N LYS A 80 15.47 -13.40 -17.74
CA LYS A 80 14.74 -14.10 -18.81
C LYS A 80 15.45 -15.37 -19.31
N ALA A 81 16.78 -15.43 -19.23
CA ALA A 81 17.56 -16.59 -19.67
C ALA A 81 17.46 -17.77 -18.69
N HIS A 82 17.06 -17.52 -17.44
CA HIS A 82 16.89 -18.58 -16.45
C HIS A 82 15.56 -19.33 -16.67
N PRO A 83 15.51 -20.66 -16.43
CA PRO A 83 14.30 -21.47 -16.59
C PRO A 83 13.33 -21.27 -15.41
N VAL A 84 13.05 -20.02 -15.05
CA VAL A 84 12.14 -19.63 -13.97
C VAL A 84 10.80 -19.19 -14.57
N LYS A 85 9.70 -19.60 -13.95
CA LYS A 85 8.37 -19.18 -14.43
C LYS A 85 8.18 -17.69 -14.16
N VAL A 86 7.60 -16.97 -15.12
CA VAL A 86 7.28 -15.52 -14.99
C VAL A 86 6.46 -15.24 -13.73
N ARG A 87 5.56 -16.15 -13.35
CA ARG A 87 4.79 -16.06 -12.11
C ARG A 87 5.68 -15.98 -10.87
N ASP A 88 6.76 -16.76 -10.82
CA ASP A 88 7.66 -16.82 -9.66
C ASP A 88 8.51 -15.54 -9.59
N VAL A 89 8.89 -14.98 -10.75
CA VAL A 89 9.49 -13.64 -10.84
C VAL A 89 8.56 -12.57 -10.27
N PHE A 90 7.28 -12.58 -10.64
CA PHE A 90 6.32 -11.61 -10.13
C PHE A 90 6.08 -11.79 -8.63
N LEU A 91 5.91 -13.03 -8.18
CA LEU A 91 5.65 -13.34 -6.79
C LEU A 91 6.83 -12.94 -5.90
N SER A 92 8.07 -13.23 -6.31
CA SER A 92 9.26 -12.82 -5.55
C SER A 92 9.33 -11.31 -5.35
N LYS A 93 9.03 -10.51 -6.39
CA LYS A 93 9.00 -9.03 -6.30
C LYS A 93 7.89 -8.53 -5.38
N ILE A 94 6.70 -9.11 -5.46
CA ILE A 94 5.58 -8.80 -4.55
C ILE A 94 5.95 -9.16 -3.10
N LEU A 95 6.56 -10.32 -2.86
CA LEU A 95 6.95 -10.77 -1.52
C LEU A 95 8.01 -9.87 -0.88
N VAL A 96 8.89 -9.24 -1.66
CA VAL A 96 9.80 -8.21 -1.13
C VAL A 96 9.01 -7.01 -0.59
N ASN A 97 8.01 -6.51 -1.32
CA ASN A 97 7.13 -5.45 -0.82
C ASN A 97 6.42 -5.90 0.46
N MET A 98 5.82 -7.09 0.43
CA MET A 98 5.07 -7.62 1.57
C MET A 98 5.95 -7.78 2.81
N THR A 99 7.19 -8.24 2.67
CA THR A 99 8.14 -8.32 3.80
C THR A 99 8.37 -6.94 4.41
N LEU A 100 8.63 -5.93 3.58
CA LEU A 100 8.90 -4.56 4.06
C LEU A 100 7.70 -3.90 4.72
N THR A 101 6.47 -4.20 4.28
CA THR A 101 5.26 -3.63 4.87
C THR A 101 4.69 -4.44 6.02
N THR A 102 4.85 -5.77 6.03
CA THR A 102 4.25 -6.62 7.07
C THR A 102 4.91 -6.40 8.42
N ILE A 103 6.23 -6.23 8.46
CA ILE A 103 6.97 -5.94 9.69
C ILE A 103 6.41 -4.68 10.42
N PRO A 104 6.34 -3.50 9.79
CA PRO A 104 5.79 -2.32 10.45
C PRO A 104 4.29 -2.47 10.75
N ILE A 105 3.50 -3.18 9.94
CA ILE A 105 2.09 -3.50 10.25
C ILE A 105 1.98 -4.27 11.57
N LEU A 106 2.78 -5.33 11.74
CA LEU A 106 2.75 -6.15 12.94
C LEU A 106 3.30 -5.42 14.18
N LEU A 107 4.16 -4.41 14.00
CA LEU A 107 4.61 -3.55 15.10
C LEU A 107 3.55 -2.52 15.50
N VAL A 108 2.85 -1.93 14.53
CA VAL A 108 1.87 -0.85 14.76
C VAL A 108 0.55 -1.38 15.30
N ALA A 109 0.08 -2.54 14.82
CA ALA A 109 -1.25 -3.02 15.18
C ALA A 109 -1.45 -3.28 16.69
N PRO A 110 -0.51 -3.91 17.44
CA PRO A 110 -0.64 -4.06 18.89
C PRO A 110 -0.63 -2.72 19.63
N VAL A 111 0.20 -1.76 19.18
CA VAL A 111 0.29 -0.42 19.77
C VAL A 111 -1.05 0.32 19.65
N LEU A 112 -1.65 0.31 18.46
CA LEU A 112 -2.97 0.90 18.24
C LEU A 112 -4.08 0.08 18.93
N GLY A 113 -3.96 -1.24 18.99
CA GLY A 113 -4.91 -2.11 19.68
C GLY A 113 -4.97 -1.86 21.20
N ILE A 114 -3.82 -1.63 21.85
CA ILE A 114 -3.80 -1.27 23.29
C ILE A 114 -4.51 0.07 23.51
N LYS A 115 -4.31 1.04 22.61
CA LYS A 115 -4.87 2.38 22.75
C LYS A 115 -6.36 2.46 22.41
N TYR A 116 -6.78 1.79 21.34
CA TYR A 116 -8.10 1.91 20.73
C TYR A 116 -8.97 0.66 20.90
N GLY A 117 -8.53 -0.29 21.73
CA GLY A 117 -9.23 -1.52 22.05
C GLY A 117 -8.71 -2.74 21.28
N LEU A 118 -8.39 -3.81 22.02
CA LEU A 118 -7.83 -5.04 21.46
C LEU A 118 -8.77 -5.74 20.46
N ALA A 119 -10.08 -5.54 20.63
CA ALA A 119 -11.09 -6.03 19.68
C ALA A 119 -10.92 -5.44 18.26
N ASN A 120 -10.23 -4.30 18.12
CA ASN A 120 -9.99 -3.66 16.84
C ASN A 120 -8.65 -4.06 16.21
N ILE A 121 -7.82 -4.89 16.85
CA ILE A 121 -6.48 -5.21 16.33
C ILE A 121 -6.50 -5.80 14.91
N TRP A 122 -7.52 -6.60 14.59
CA TRP A 122 -7.65 -7.24 13.30
C TRP A 122 -7.73 -6.22 12.15
N MET A 123 -8.36 -5.07 12.35
CA MET A 123 -8.51 -4.07 11.28
C MET A 123 -7.20 -3.33 11.02
N PHE A 124 -6.39 -3.11 12.07
CA PHE A 124 -5.04 -2.54 11.96
C PHE A 124 -4.02 -3.51 11.36
N VAL A 125 -4.33 -4.80 11.27
CA VAL A 125 -3.51 -5.79 10.56
C VAL A 125 -4.01 -5.99 9.13
N LEU A 126 -5.26 -6.45 8.97
CA LEU A 126 -5.77 -6.97 7.71
C LEU A 126 -5.94 -5.88 6.64
N ILE A 127 -6.45 -4.71 7.02
CA ILE A 127 -6.73 -3.63 6.07
C ILE A 127 -5.44 -3.07 5.46
N PRO A 128 -4.43 -2.61 6.23
CA PRO A 128 -3.18 -2.13 5.64
C PRO A 128 -2.37 -3.24 4.95
N PHE A 129 -2.50 -4.50 5.41
CA PHE A 129 -1.89 -5.65 4.73
C PHE A 129 -2.45 -5.83 3.32
N LEU A 130 -3.78 -5.83 3.18
CA LEU A 130 -4.42 -5.94 1.87
C LEU A 130 -4.17 -4.70 0.99
N ALA A 131 -4.16 -3.49 1.56
CA ALA A 131 -3.79 -2.28 0.83
C ALA A 131 -2.36 -2.38 0.25
N SER A 132 -1.41 -2.86 1.07
CA SER A 132 -0.04 -3.13 0.63
C SER A 132 0.01 -4.17 -0.49
N LEU A 133 -0.77 -5.24 -0.38
CA LEU A 133 -0.81 -6.28 -1.41
C LEU A 133 -1.37 -5.76 -2.73
N VAL A 134 -2.45 -4.97 -2.70
CA VAL A 134 -3.02 -4.34 -3.91
C VAL A 134 -1.99 -3.45 -4.58
N ILE A 135 -1.33 -2.56 -3.82
CA ILE A 135 -0.34 -1.66 -4.42
C ILE A 135 0.90 -2.41 -4.90
N ALA A 136 1.30 -3.50 -4.24
CA ALA A 136 2.42 -4.32 -4.71
C ALA A 136 2.11 -4.97 -6.07
N ILE A 137 0.91 -5.51 -6.25
CA ILE A 137 0.49 -6.14 -7.50
C ILE A 137 0.34 -5.09 -8.61
N LEU A 138 -0.38 -3.99 -8.34
CA LEU A 138 -0.61 -2.95 -9.33
C LEU A 138 0.64 -2.15 -9.65
N GLY A 139 1.50 -1.89 -8.67
CA GLY A 139 2.80 -1.28 -8.89
C GLY A 139 3.66 -2.10 -9.84
N LEU A 140 3.70 -3.42 -9.65
CA LEU A 140 4.37 -4.33 -10.59
C LEU A 140 3.75 -4.26 -11.97
N TYR A 141 2.42 -4.29 -12.05
CA TYR A 141 1.69 -4.21 -13.32
C TYR A 141 1.97 -2.90 -14.07
N PHE A 142 1.91 -1.75 -13.39
CA PHE A 142 2.25 -0.46 -13.98
C PHE A 142 3.73 -0.39 -14.38
N ASN A 143 4.61 -1.06 -13.65
CA ASN A 143 6.01 -1.14 -14.03
C ASN A 143 6.25 -1.99 -15.30
N LEU A 144 5.43 -3.02 -15.52
CA LEU A 144 5.42 -3.78 -16.78
C LEU A 144 4.80 -3.00 -17.95
N LEU A 145 3.83 -2.12 -17.69
CA LEU A 145 3.22 -1.27 -18.72
C LEU A 145 4.11 -0.09 -19.11
N PHE A 146 4.81 0.50 -18.14
CA PHE A 146 5.67 1.67 -18.33
C PHE A 146 7.09 1.40 -17.82
N PRO A 147 7.79 0.39 -18.38
CA PRO A 147 9.12 0.04 -17.94
C PRO A 147 10.13 1.10 -18.39
N LYS A 148 11.06 1.42 -17.50
CA LYS A 148 12.19 2.32 -17.77
C LYS A 148 13.47 1.49 -17.66
N LEU A 149 13.80 0.75 -18.73
CA LEU A 149 14.96 -0.16 -18.76
C LEU A 149 16.27 0.53 -19.15
N GLU A 150 16.17 1.62 -19.91
CA GLU A 150 17.30 2.49 -20.24
C GLU A 150 17.35 3.67 -19.27
N TRP A 151 18.35 3.65 -18.41
CA TRP A 151 18.61 4.71 -17.44
C TRP A 151 20.13 4.84 -17.21
N GLU A 152 20.56 6.08 -16.97
CA GLU A 152 21.97 6.40 -16.66
C GLU A 152 22.21 6.52 -15.16
N SER A 153 21.16 6.78 -14.39
CA SER A 153 21.19 6.83 -12.93
C SER A 153 20.00 6.10 -12.34
N GLU A 154 20.22 5.45 -11.19
CA GLU A 154 19.20 4.70 -10.44
C GLU A 154 18.03 5.58 -10.00
N MET A 155 18.21 6.90 -9.94
CA MET A 155 17.15 7.85 -9.61
C MET A 155 16.02 7.84 -10.65
N GLN A 156 16.35 7.67 -11.94
CA GLN A 156 15.36 7.72 -13.01
C GLN A 156 14.25 6.67 -12.84
N PRO A 157 14.55 5.36 -12.72
CA PRO A 157 13.51 4.35 -12.53
C PRO A 157 12.85 4.42 -11.14
N VAL A 158 13.54 4.91 -10.10
CA VAL A 158 13.05 4.89 -8.71
C VAL A 158 12.16 6.07 -8.36
N LYS A 159 12.43 7.28 -8.86
CA LYS A 159 11.69 8.50 -8.48
C LYS A 159 11.00 9.20 -9.64
N GLN A 160 11.53 9.08 -10.86
CA GLN A 160 11.05 9.81 -12.04
C GLN A 160 10.32 8.89 -13.03
N GLY A 161 10.17 7.60 -12.70
CA GLY A 161 9.50 6.62 -13.55
C GLY A 161 8.00 6.86 -13.57
N LEU A 162 7.41 6.82 -14.78
CA LEU A 162 5.95 6.93 -14.95
C LEU A 162 5.21 5.86 -14.15
N SER A 163 5.74 4.63 -14.09
CA SER A 163 5.18 3.55 -13.26
C SER A 163 5.12 3.91 -11.78
N VAL A 164 6.13 4.60 -11.24
CA VAL A 164 6.18 5.05 -9.85
C VAL A 164 5.13 6.14 -9.60
N MET A 165 5.04 7.13 -10.50
CA MET A 165 4.04 8.20 -10.38
C MET A 165 2.61 7.66 -10.45
N VAL A 166 2.31 6.81 -11.43
CA VAL A 166 0.99 6.18 -11.58
C VAL A 166 0.66 5.32 -10.37
N SER A 167 1.61 4.55 -9.85
CA SER A 167 1.42 3.75 -8.63
C SER A 167 1.08 4.63 -7.43
N LEU A 168 1.81 5.72 -7.22
CA LEU A 168 1.58 6.63 -6.08
C LEU A 168 0.18 7.26 -6.13
N PHE A 169 -0.18 7.88 -7.26
CA PHE A 169 -1.49 8.53 -7.39
C PHE A 169 -2.64 7.53 -7.38
N PHE A 170 -2.46 6.35 -7.99
CA PHE A 170 -3.44 5.29 -7.90
C PHE A 170 -3.61 4.83 -6.45
N GLY A 171 -2.51 4.59 -5.71
CA GLY A 171 -2.56 4.21 -4.29
C GLY A 171 -3.34 5.20 -3.44
N PHE A 172 -3.10 6.50 -3.65
CA PHE A 172 -3.87 7.55 -2.99
C PHE A 172 -5.35 7.52 -3.36
N ALA A 173 -5.69 7.49 -4.65
CA ALA A 173 -7.08 7.43 -5.08
C ALA A 173 -7.80 6.17 -4.56
N PHE A 174 -7.13 5.02 -4.63
CA PHE A 174 -7.63 3.72 -4.19
C PHE A 174 -7.98 3.71 -2.70
N VAL A 175 -7.15 4.33 -1.86
CA VAL A 175 -7.41 4.45 -0.42
C VAL A 175 -8.42 5.57 -0.14
N ILE A 176 -8.21 6.78 -0.65
CA ILE A 176 -9.01 7.97 -0.30
C ILE A 176 -10.48 7.79 -0.68
N LEU A 177 -10.77 7.19 -1.83
CA LEU A 177 -12.13 7.07 -2.37
C LEU A 177 -13.12 6.41 -1.38
N PRO A 178 -12.89 5.19 -0.85
CA PRO A 178 -13.82 4.59 0.11
C PRO A 178 -13.94 5.38 1.43
N PHE A 179 -12.87 6.02 1.92
CA PHE A 179 -12.93 6.83 3.13
C PHE A 179 -13.73 8.12 2.93
N VAL A 180 -13.54 8.82 1.80
CA VAL A 180 -14.34 10.00 1.46
C VAL A 180 -15.81 9.65 1.33
N LEU A 181 -16.14 8.55 0.65
CA LEU A 181 -17.53 8.07 0.56
C LEU A 181 -18.12 7.75 1.94
N TYR A 182 -17.33 7.14 2.82
CA TYR A 182 -17.76 6.86 4.19
C TYR A 182 -18.04 8.13 4.97
N PHE A 183 -17.08 9.07 5.04
CA PHE A 183 -17.25 10.30 5.82
C PHE A 183 -18.32 11.23 5.25
N ALA A 184 -18.46 11.32 3.93
CA ALA A 184 -19.44 12.20 3.31
C ALA A 184 -20.88 11.67 3.42
N PHE A 185 -21.09 10.36 3.35
CA PHE A 185 -22.44 9.80 3.18
C PHE A 185 -22.86 8.75 4.20
N LEU A 186 -21.92 8.00 4.77
CA LEU A 186 -22.22 6.78 5.53
C LEU A 186 -21.89 6.85 7.02
N VAL A 187 -21.07 7.81 7.45
CA VAL A 187 -20.55 7.87 8.83
C VAL A 187 -21.66 7.93 9.89
N ASN A 188 -22.77 8.60 9.60
CA ASN A 188 -23.92 8.69 10.51
C ASN A 188 -24.93 7.53 10.34
N ARG A 189 -24.73 6.66 9.35
CA ARG A 189 -25.66 5.57 9.01
C ARG A 189 -25.09 4.18 9.29
N ILE A 190 -23.77 4.05 9.20
CA ILE A 190 -23.04 2.79 9.28
C ILE A 190 -21.94 2.94 10.31
N ASN A 191 -21.88 2.02 11.28
CA ASN A 191 -20.82 1.97 12.27
C ASN A 191 -19.47 1.63 11.60
N TYR A 192 -18.37 2.14 12.17
CA TYR A 192 -16.99 1.89 11.72
C TYR A 192 -16.66 0.40 11.48
N LEU A 193 -17.22 -0.53 12.24
CA LEU A 193 -17.00 -1.97 12.06
C LEU A 193 -17.54 -2.48 10.72
N TRP A 194 -18.77 -2.09 10.38
CA TRP A 194 -19.38 -2.45 9.09
C TRP A 194 -18.63 -1.81 7.93
N PHE A 195 -18.18 -0.57 8.10
CA PHE A 195 -17.32 0.07 7.12
C PHE A 195 -15.98 -0.67 6.94
N ALA A 196 -15.33 -1.09 8.03
CA ALA A 196 -14.10 -1.87 7.96
C ALA A 196 -14.29 -3.22 7.23
N LEU A 197 -15.42 -3.90 7.44
CA LEU A 197 -15.77 -5.12 6.70
C LEU A 197 -16.02 -4.86 5.21
N MET A 198 -16.73 -3.79 4.86
CA MET A 198 -16.90 -3.37 3.46
C MET A 198 -15.56 -3.03 2.81
N LEU A 199 -14.65 -2.38 3.54
CA LEU A 199 -13.32 -2.03 3.06
C LEU A 199 -12.47 -3.28 2.80
N LEU A 200 -12.56 -4.31 3.66
CA LEU A 200 -11.93 -5.61 3.40
C LEU A 200 -12.47 -6.25 2.11
N GLY A 201 -13.79 -6.22 1.90
CA GLY A 201 -14.41 -6.72 0.68
C GLY A 201 -13.91 -5.98 -0.56
N TYR A 202 -13.88 -4.64 -0.50
CA TYR A 202 -13.34 -3.80 -1.56
C TYR A 202 -11.87 -4.13 -1.87
N PHE A 203 -11.01 -4.24 -0.85
CA PHE A 203 -9.60 -4.59 -1.05
C PHE A 203 -9.43 -6.01 -1.60
N ALA A 204 -10.21 -6.98 -1.14
CA ALA A 204 -10.16 -8.35 -1.64
C ALA A 204 -10.53 -8.44 -3.13
N VAL A 205 -11.55 -7.69 -3.56
CA VAL A 205 -11.92 -7.57 -4.99
C VAL A 205 -10.76 -6.97 -5.80
N TRP A 206 -10.11 -5.93 -5.28
CA TRP A 206 -8.95 -5.34 -5.94
C TRP A 206 -7.74 -6.28 -5.99
N VAL A 207 -7.48 -7.06 -4.95
CA VAL A 207 -6.43 -8.10 -4.97
C VAL A 207 -6.72 -9.12 -6.08
N ALA A 208 -7.94 -9.66 -6.11
CA ALA A 208 -8.32 -10.65 -7.13
C ALA A 208 -8.24 -10.08 -8.55
N GLY A 209 -8.81 -8.89 -8.77
CA GLY A 209 -8.82 -8.21 -10.06
C GLY A 209 -7.41 -7.84 -10.55
N SER A 210 -6.60 -7.22 -9.69
CA SER A 210 -5.22 -6.84 -10.04
C SER A 210 -4.34 -8.06 -10.28
N TYR A 211 -4.49 -9.13 -9.50
CA TYR A 211 -3.73 -10.37 -9.68
C TYR A 211 -4.09 -11.05 -11.01
N PHE A 212 -5.38 -11.09 -11.35
CA PHE A 212 -5.84 -11.61 -12.64
C PHE A 212 -5.27 -10.79 -13.81
N LEU A 213 -5.30 -9.45 -13.72
CA LEU A 213 -4.71 -8.56 -14.73
C LEU A 213 -3.19 -8.80 -14.88
N LEU A 214 -2.48 -8.96 -13.77
CA LEU A 214 -1.04 -9.22 -13.77
C LEU A 214 -0.71 -10.55 -14.45
N LEU A 215 -1.46 -11.62 -14.16
CA LEU A 215 -1.21 -12.93 -14.77
C LEU A 215 -1.59 -12.99 -16.25
N LYS A 216 -2.69 -12.34 -16.64
CA LYS A 216 -3.18 -12.36 -18.03
C LYS A 216 -2.36 -11.42 -18.93
N ASN A 217 -2.32 -10.14 -18.57
CA ASN A 217 -1.71 -9.11 -19.41
C ASN A 217 -0.23 -8.89 -19.04
N GLY A 218 0.09 -8.88 -17.73
CA GLY A 218 1.44 -8.63 -17.25
C GLY A 218 2.44 -9.68 -17.74
N LYS A 219 2.04 -10.96 -17.83
CA LYS A 219 2.89 -12.02 -18.37
C LYS A 219 3.29 -11.74 -19.82
N THR A 220 2.34 -11.39 -20.68
CA THR A 220 2.61 -11.06 -22.09
C THR A 220 3.49 -9.83 -22.22
N GLN A 221 3.31 -8.81 -21.36
CA GLN A 221 4.18 -7.64 -21.38
C GLN A 221 5.61 -8.00 -20.97
N PHE A 222 5.79 -8.79 -19.91
CA PHE A 222 7.11 -9.23 -19.48
C PHE A 222 7.85 -10.06 -20.54
N GLU A 223 7.15 -10.90 -21.29
CA GLU A 223 7.74 -11.69 -22.37
C GLU A 223 8.24 -10.80 -23.53
N ARG A 224 7.63 -9.63 -23.75
CA ARG A 224 8.02 -8.67 -24.79
C ARG A 224 9.23 -7.79 -24.43
N LEU A 225 9.50 -7.58 -23.14
CA LEU A 225 10.64 -6.79 -22.64
C LEU A 225 11.97 -7.52 -22.80
#